data_AF-A0A8J6TVP7-F1
#
_entry.id   AF-A0A8J6TVP7-F1
#
_cell.length_a   1.000
_cell.length_b   1.000
_cell.length_c   1.000
_cell.angle_alpha   90.00
_cell.angle_beta   90.00
_cell.angle_gamma   90.00
#
_symmetry.space_group_name_H-M   'P 1'
#
loop_
_entity.id
_entity.type
_entity.pdbx_description
1 polymer ?
#
loop_
_entity_poly.entity_id
_entity_poly.type
_entity_poly.pdbx_seq_one_letter_code
_entity_poly.pdbx_strand_id
1 'polypeptide(L)'
;MGRPRRVAAVRCQDHPDGHVVSDGVYETRSGRRRRYKCTPPVGEPHRFSVVVTSHGTIARGWSPPPECPEHPGSRVVRNGVYGKTTAKPRQRYLCHPVDGSAAHSFTPVLARDHVHEGHERCDECDEQRGVHHGETTAARTHSWNTRLVAEALERLSRGDSYAEVSRWARRVTGTDGKRIRRVWREGDLVVPDRSDPSRQRRNGWHTAADWVEAFAPVVFEPVVARLWEQARMERARLDALIAAGKPLDRPQVVLLDDKPVYGRTLDRAARRDDGFYLLVVAEQLDDGPTRRPRLRLVRAMPKSNMFAWRLVFDELGYEPDVIVADAGTGIGAAVRAHFDPSRTKFVPSMWHLIGKVEKTLAASPRATVPSATGIKLVEPLHEHLKLLTRHSGALDDERTWGVWWDELETLAVRHRAPLDKVRSNRKTYEPAVAEVLDIITTHPDVPIGTGGLERLMKRLVEPMLAGRRHAFGNLERTNHLFDLVVCRDHHAFDNIAHVADLLREDVRA
;
A
#
# COMPACT_ATOMS: atom_id res chain seq x y z
N MET A 1 1.38 38.11 -66.66
CA MET A 1 1.28 39.22 -65.69
C MET A 1 0.51 38.75 -64.46
N GLY A 2 1.21 38.35 -63.39
CA GLY A 2 0.59 37.86 -62.16
C GLY A 2 0.35 39.00 -61.17
N ARG A 3 -0.92 39.27 -60.84
CA ARG A 3 -1.30 40.18 -59.75
C ARG A 3 -0.62 39.73 -58.44
N PRO A 4 0.09 40.60 -57.70
CA PRO A 4 0.58 40.24 -56.39
C PRO A 4 -0.61 39.96 -55.47
N ARG A 5 -0.68 38.73 -54.94
CA ARG A 5 -1.63 38.35 -53.89
C ARG A 5 -1.45 39.31 -52.71
N ARG A 6 -2.49 40.10 -52.42
CA ARG A 6 -2.55 40.97 -51.24
C ARG A 6 -2.42 40.09 -50.00
N VAL A 7 -1.29 40.21 -49.30
CA VAL A 7 -1.13 39.68 -47.95
C VAL A 7 -2.18 40.35 -47.06
N ALA A 8 -2.86 39.58 -46.20
CA ALA A 8 -3.89 40.10 -45.30
C ALA A 8 -3.37 41.33 -44.54
N ALA A 9 -4.11 42.44 -44.59
CA ALA A 9 -3.73 43.67 -43.90
C ALA A 9 -3.71 43.41 -42.39
N VAL A 10 -2.59 43.73 -41.75
CA VAL A 10 -2.42 43.63 -40.29
C VAL A 10 -3.41 44.57 -39.61
N ARG A 11 -4.28 44.04 -38.75
CA ARG A 11 -5.27 44.81 -37.97
C ARG A 11 -4.81 44.95 -36.53
N CYS A 12 -5.21 46.05 -35.88
CA CYS A 12 -5.06 46.24 -34.45
C CYS A 12 -6.11 45.37 -33.73
N GLN A 13 -5.71 44.64 -32.68
CA GLN A 13 -6.63 43.78 -31.93
C GLN A 13 -7.57 44.59 -31.03
N ASP A 14 -7.14 45.78 -30.60
CA ASP A 14 -7.92 46.67 -29.74
C ASP A 14 -8.88 47.58 -30.56
N HIS A 15 -8.56 47.83 -31.84
CA HIS A 15 -9.35 48.66 -32.74
C HIS A 15 -9.52 47.99 -34.11
N PRO A 16 -10.56 47.16 -34.29
CA PRO A 16 -10.79 46.38 -35.51
C PRO A 16 -10.95 47.24 -36.77
N ASP A 17 -11.47 48.46 -36.59
CA ASP A 17 -11.72 49.47 -37.64
C ASP A 17 -10.67 50.58 -37.66
N GLY A 18 -9.60 50.47 -36.86
CA GLY A 18 -8.52 51.44 -36.82
C GLY A 18 -7.66 51.41 -38.09
N HIS A 19 -7.26 52.58 -38.59
CA HIS A 19 -6.35 52.67 -39.72
C HIS A 19 -4.92 52.30 -39.28
N VAL A 20 -4.37 51.23 -39.84
CA VAL A 20 -3.07 50.68 -39.45
C VAL A 20 -2.03 50.86 -40.56
N VAL A 21 -0.91 51.51 -40.23
CA VAL A 21 0.20 51.74 -41.16
C VAL A 21 1.49 51.16 -40.59
N SER A 22 2.33 50.59 -41.44
CA SER A 22 3.64 50.06 -41.05
C SER A 22 4.58 51.22 -40.64
N ASP A 23 5.18 51.10 -39.47
CA ASP A 23 6.02 52.11 -38.81
C ASP A 23 7.42 51.53 -38.48
N GLY A 24 8.07 50.95 -39.51
CA GLY A 24 9.42 50.40 -39.43
C GLY A 24 9.57 48.92 -39.00
N VAL A 25 10.76 48.38 -39.19
CA VAL A 25 11.16 47.01 -38.79
C VAL A 25 12.40 47.11 -37.90
N TYR A 26 12.45 46.30 -36.84
CA TYR A 26 13.58 46.25 -35.92
C TYR A 26 13.88 44.81 -35.47
N GLU A 27 15.14 44.54 -35.17
CA GLU A 27 15.58 43.25 -34.63
C GLU A 27 15.53 43.22 -33.12
N THR A 28 15.13 42.07 -32.57
CA THR A 28 15.25 41.79 -31.15
C THR A 28 15.86 40.40 -30.95
N ARG A 29 16.30 40.11 -29.71
CA ARG A 29 16.85 38.80 -29.31
C ARG A 29 15.90 37.62 -29.57
N SER A 30 14.60 37.87 -29.75
CA SER A 30 13.56 36.87 -30.04
C SER A 30 13.20 36.74 -31.53
N GLY A 31 13.89 37.46 -32.42
CA GLY A 31 13.63 37.50 -33.86
C GLY A 31 13.23 38.89 -34.38
N ARG A 32 12.93 38.97 -35.68
CA ARG A 32 12.67 40.25 -36.36
C ARG A 32 11.22 40.67 -36.18
N ARG A 33 10.97 41.91 -35.75
CA ARG A 33 9.61 42.46 -35.54
C ARG A 33 9.35 43.67 -36.43
N ARG A 34 8.12 43.80 -36.93
CA ARG A 34 7.63 44.97 -37.67
C ARG A 34 6.66 45.74 -36.80
N ARG A 35 6.90 47.04 -36.63
CA ARG A 35 6.05 47.94 -35.85
C ARG A 35 4.98 48.55 -36.75
N TYR A 36 3.81 48.78 -36.18
CA TYR A 36 2.66 49.38 -36.83
C TYR A 36 2.09 50.48 -35.93
N LYS A 37 1.63 51.57 -36.53
CA LYS A 37 0.86 52.62 -35.85
C LYS A 37 -0.61 52.43 -36.19
N CYS A 38 -1.45 52.31 -35.17
CA CYS A 38 -2.90 52.29 -35.29
C CYS A 38 -3.44 53.67 -34.92
N THR A 39 -4.25 54.24 -35.80
CA THR A 39 -5.05 55.44 -35.53
C THR A 39 -6.52 55.03 -35.53
N PRO A 40 -7.16 54.89 -34.36
CA PRO A 40 -8.56 54.52 -34.30
C PRO A 40 -9.49 55.70 -34.61
N PRO A 41 -10.74 55.46 -35.04
CA PRO A 41 -11.74 56.52 -35.22
C PRO A 41 -12.12 57.19 -33.89
N VAL A 42 -12.03 56.45 -32.78
CA VAL A 42 -12.30 56.90 -31.41
C VAL A 42 -11.21 56.34 -30.49
N GLY A 43 -10.56 57.21 -29.71
CA GLY A 43 -9.45 56.86 -28.80
C GLY A 43 -8.08 57.37 -29.27
N GLU A 44 -7.04 57.17 -28.44
CA GLU A 44 -5.70 57.67 -28.74
C GLU A 44 -4.92 56.75 -29.69
N PRO A 45 -4.14 57.31 -30.65
CA PRO A 45 -3.29 56.51 -31.52
C PRO A 45 -2.20 55.78 -30.74
N HIS A 46 -1.98 54.50 -31.05
CA HIS A 46 -0.95 53.71 -30.38
C HIS A 46 -0.13 52.87 -31.36
N ARG A 47 0.99 52.32 -30.87
CA ARG A 47 1.90 51.48 -31.66
C ARG A 47 1.89 50.05 -31.14
N PHE A 48 1.90 49.10 -32.07
CA PHE A 48 2.04 47.68 -31.75
C PHE A 48 3.06 47.04 -32.70
N SER A 49 3.54 45.82 -32.40
CA SER A 49 4.57 45.18 -33.22
C SER A 49 4.26 43.70 -33.45
N VAL A 50 4.32 43.28 -34.71
CA VAL A 50 4.08 41.90 -35.16
C VAL A 50 5.41 41.21 -35.42
N VAL A 51 5.52 39.93 -35.07
CA VAL A 51 6.72 39.12 -35.32
C VAL A 51 6.74 38.73 -36.80
N VAL A 52 7.86 38.98 -37.48
CA VAL A 52 8.06 38.65 -38.90
C VAL A 52 8.76 37.30 -39.03
N THR A 53 9.74 37.01 -38.17
CA THR A 53 10.42 35.72 -38.05
C THR A 53 10.75 35.46 -36.59
N SER A 54 10.52 34.22 -36.11
CA SER A 54 10.81 33.81 -34.72
C SER A 54 11.88 32.72 -34.68
N HIS A 55 12.81 32.82 -33.73
CA HIS A 55 13.69 31.72 -33.34
C HIS A 55 13.17 31.13 -32.03
N GLY A 56 12.62 29.92 -32.08
CA GLY A 56 12.43 29.03 -30.92
C GLY A 56 11.41 29.47 -29.87
N THR A 57 10.37 28.67 -29.70
CA THR A 57 9.17 28.94 -28.89
C THR A 57 9.40 28.84 -27.37
N ILE A 58 8.88 29.80 -26.60
CA ILE A 58 8.25 29.55 -25.30
C ILE A 58 6.89 30.26 -25.29
N ALA A 59 5.82 29.48 -25.15
CA ALA A 59 4.46 29.98 -24.96
C ALA A 59 4.25 30.43 -23.51
N ARG A 60 3.50 31.52 -23.33
CA ARG A 60 3.22 32.19 -22.05
C ARG A 60 2.23 31.40 -21.19
N GLY A 61 2.61 31.07 -19.95
CA GLY A 61 1.69 30.70 -18.86
C GLY A 61 1.33 31.94 -18.03
N TRP A 62 0.12 32.46 -18.22
CA TRP A 62 -0.40 33.61 -17.47
C TRP A 62 -1.01 33.11 -16.15
N SER A 63 -0.30 33.35 -15.05
CA SER A 63 -0.90 33.51 -13.71
C SER A 63 -0.74 34.97 -13.33
N PRO A 64 -1.78 35.64 -12.79
CA PRO A 64 -1.63 37.00 -12.29
C PRO A 64 -0.48 37.08 -11.28
N PRO A 65 0.30 38.16 -11.28
CA PRO A 65 1.33 38.39 -10.27
C PRO A 65 0.70 38.32 -8.87
N PRO A 66 1.36 37.68 -7.89
CA PRO A 66 0.91 37.71 -6.51
C PRO A 66 0.96 39.14 -5.98
N GLU A 67 0.13 39.43 -4.98
CA GLU A 67 0.17 40.72 -4.29
C GLU A 67 1.51 40.91 -3.55
N CYS A 68 1.91 42.18 -3.41
CA CYS A 68 3.10 42.52 -2.65
C CYS A 68 2.82 42.32 -1.15
N PRO A 69 3.64 41.55 -0.42
CA PRO A 69 3.47 41.33 1.02
C PRO A 69 3.51 42.63 1.85
N GLU A 70 4.22 43.63 1.36
CA GLU A 70 4.40 44.92 2.03
C GLU A 70 3.36 45.98 1.57
N HIS A 71 2.81 45.84 0.37
CA HIS A 71 1.93 46.85 -0.24
C HIS A 71 0.70 46.20 -0.90
N PRO A 72 -0.33 45.82 -0.12
CA PRO A 72 -1.58 45.25 -0.63
C PRO A 72 -2.25 46.18 -1.65
N GLY A 73 -2.86 45.61 -2.70
CA GLY A 73 -3.52 46.38 -3.76
C GLY A 73 -2.57 47.12 -4.74
N SER A 74 -1.25 46.98 -4.58
CA SER A 74 -0.28 47.65 -5.43
C SER A 74 -0.04 46.95 -6.77
N ARG A 75 0.41 47.71 -7.79
CA ARG A 75 0.64 47.16 -9.13
C ARG A 75 1.92 46.33 -9.15
N VAL A 76 1.77 45.01 -9.19
CA VAL A 76 2.89 44.07 -9.28
C VAL A 76 3.10 43.60 -10.72
N VAL A 77 4.34 43.62 -11.20
CA VAL A 77 4.74 43.10 -12.52
C VAL A 77 5.86 42.07 -12.39
N ARG A 78 5.97 41.14 -13.34
CA ARG A 78 7.06 40.16 -13.37
C ARG A 78 8.38 40.86 -13.70
N ASN A 79 9.42 40.63 -12.90
CA ASN A 79 10.72 41.29 -13.01
C ASN A 79 11.89 40.29 -13.06
N GLY A 80 11.86 39.43 -14.08
CA GLY A 80 12.92 38.44 -14.30
C GLY A 80 12.92 37.29 -13.29
N VAL A 81 14.08 36.63 -13.16
CA VAL A 81 14.21 35.39 -12.38
C VAL A 81 15.48 35.48 -11.53
N TYR A 82 15.37 35.18 -10.23
CA TYR A 82 16.46 35.12 -9.26
C TYR A 82 17.11 33.74 -9.24
N GLY A 83 18.44 33.68 -9.04
CA GLY A 83 19.17 32.42 -8.94
C GLY A 83 19.29 31.67 -10.27
N LYS A 84 19.60 32.36 -11.38
CA LYS A 84 19.74 31.71 -12.71
C LYS A 84 20.75 30.55 -12.75
N THR A 85 21.67 30.49 -11.80
CA THR A 85 22.69 29.44 -11.65
C THR A 85 22.25 28.29 -10.73
N THR A 86 21.09 28.39 -10.08
CA THR A 86 20.55 27.30 -9.25
C THR A 86 19.65 26.39 -10.07
N ALA A 87 19.52 25.12 -9.65
CA ALA A 87 18.72 24.12 -10.34
C ALA A 87 17.22 24.49 -10.48
N LYS A 88 16.73 25.49 -9.72
CA LYS A 88 15.34 25.99 -9.76
C LYS A 88 15.32 27.53 -9.63
N PRO A 89 15.42 28.26 -10.75
CA PRO A 89 15.45 29.72 -10.72
C PRO A 89 14.05 30.27 -10.38
N ARG A 90 13.97 31.24 -9.46
CA ARG A 90 12.70 31.73 -8.88
C ARG A 90 12.19 32.98 -9.58
N GLN A 91 10.90 33.03 -9.91
CA GLN A 91 10.28 34.22 -10.50
C GLN A 91 10.36 35.40 -9.52
N ARG A 92 11.00 36.49 -9.94
CA ARG A 92 11.05 37.76 -9.21
C ARG A 92 9.96 38.70 -9.72
N TYR A 93 9.43 39.54 -8.85
CA TYR A 93 8.40 40.53 -9.15
C TYR A 93 8.87 41.93 -8.75
N LEU A 94 8.37 42.96 -9.41
CA LEU A 94 8.56 44.37 -9.07
C LEU A 94 7.21 44.93 -8.63
N CYS A 95 7.15 45.47 -7.43
CA CYS A 95 6.01 46.20 -6.92
C CYS A 95 6.13 47.68 -7.30
N HIS A 96 5.04 48.27 -7.78
CA HIS A 96 4.84 49.72 -7.85
C HIS A 96 3.78 50.10 -6.81
N PRO A 97 4.20 50.57 -5.63
CA PRO A 97 3.30 50.91 -4.53
C PRO A 97 2.32 52.02 -4.90
N VAL A 98 1.07 51.90 -4.45
CA VAL A 98 0.03 52.92 -4.69
C VAL A 98 0.15 54.07 -3.69
N ASP A 99 0.81 53.86 -2.56
CA ASP A 99 1.05 54.83 -1.49
C ASP A 99 2.18 55.84 -1.78
N GLY A 100 2.82 55.73 -2.96
CA GLY A 100 3.90 56.63 -3.39
C GLY A 100 5.30 56.24 -2.89
N SER A 101 5.44 55.13 -2.18
CA SER A 101 6.75 54.60 -1.78
C SER A 101 7.56 54.04 -2.97
N ALA A 102 8.87 53.89 -2.78
CA ALA A 102 9.77 53.49 -3.86
C ALA A 102 9.49 52.07 -4.36
N ALA A 103 9.54 51.88 -5.68
CA ALA A 103 9.37 50.56 -6.29
C ALA A 103 10.47 49.60 -5.83
N HIS A 104 10.09 48.42 -5.35
CA HIS A 104 11.02 47.41 -4.86
C HIS A 104 10.74 46.03 -5.49
N SER A 105 11.77 45.18 -5.50
CA SER A 105 11.65 43.82 -6.04
C SER A 105 11.46 42.80 -4.92
N PHE A 106 10.53 41.87 -5.09
CA PHE A 106 10.31 40.77 -4.14
C PHE A 106 10.19 39.42 -4.85
N THR A 107 10.30 38.35 -4.07
CA THR A 107 10.05 36.98 -4.54
C THR A 107 9.02 36.37 -3.59
N PRO A 108 7.94 35.72 -4.07
CA PRO A 108 6.87 35.24 -3.20
C PRO A 108 7.43 34.25 -2.17
N VAL A 109 6.97 34.36 -0.93
CA VAL A 109 7.33 33.40 0.13
C VAL A 109 6.88 32.01 -0.34
N LEU A 110 7.69 30.98 -0.06
CA LEU A 110 7.29 29.60 -0.34
C LEU A 110 6.00 29.31 0.44
N ALA A 111 5.05 28.59 -0.16
CA ALA A 111 3.89 28.11 0.58
C ALA A 111 4.39 27.25 1.76
N ARG A 112 4.06 27.68 2.98
CA ARG A 112 4.28 26.98 4.25
C ARG A 112 2.90 26.55 4.74
N ASP A 113 2.74 25.28 5.10
CA ASP A 113 1.40 24.73 5.36
C ASP A 113 0.80 25.13 6.72
N HIS A 114 1.58 25.55 7.73
CA HIS A 114 1.03 26.20 8.95
C HIS A 114 2.12 26.94 9.76
N VAL A 115 1.75 28.07 10.37
CA VAL A 115 2.48 28.75 11.46
C VAL A 115 1.49 28.90 12.61
N HIS A 116 1.85 28.48 13.83
CA HIS A 116 1.09 28.82 15.03
C HIS A 116 1.65 30.14 15.57
N GLU A 117 0.92 31.23 15.42
CA GLU A 117 1.24 32.50 16.08
C GLU A 117 0.78 32.44 17.56
N GLY A 118 1.67 32.77 18.49
CA GLY A 118 1.30 33.08 19.89
C GLY A 118 1.39 31.96 20.94
N HIS A 119 1.89 30.77 20.62
CA HIS A 119 2.09 29.70 21.61
C HIS A 119 3.55 29.25 21.63
N GLU A 120 4.32 29.71 22.63
CA GLU A 120 5.71 29.28 22.87
C GLU A 120 5.83 27.85 23.44
N ARG A 121 4.68 27.20 23.72
CA ARG A 121 4.56 25.87 24.32
C ARG A 121 3.44 25.07 23.65
N CYS A 122 3.73 23.82 23.30
CA CYS A 122 2.75 22.83 22.85
C CYS A 122 2.27 22.02 24.06
N ASP A 123 1.00 22.18 24.46
CA ASP A 123 0.47 21.51 25.66
C ASP A 123 0.35 19.97 25.52
N GLU A 124 0.51 19.43 24.30
CA GLU A 124 0.54 17.97 24.05
C GLU A 124 1.94 17.35 24.14
N CYS A 125 3.00 18.15 23.96
CA CYS A 125 4.35 17.65 23.73
C CYS A 125 5.43 18.31 24.61
N ASP A 126 5.03 19.27 25.45
CA ASP A 126 5.82 19.96 26.48
C ASP A 126 7.18 20.54 26.03
N GLU A 127 7.33 20.81 24.73
CA GLU A 127 8.55 21.37 24.12
C GLU A 127 8.39 22.89 23.84
N GLN A 128 9.44 23.66 24.14
CA GLN A 128 9.53 25.09 23.78
C GLN A 128 9.81 25.25 22.28
N ARG A 129 8.87 25.86 21.54
CA ARG A 129 8.95 26.01 20.08
C ARG A 129 9.20 27.47 19.72
N GLY A 130 10.41 27.79 19.26
CA GLY A 130 10.74 29.14 18.78
C GLY A 130 10.03 29.49 17.46
N VAL A 131 9.85 30.79 17.21
CA VAL A 131 9.18 31.47 16.06
C VAL A 131 9.65 31.01 14.66
N HIS A 132 10.68 30.15 14.59
CA HIS A 132 11.30 29.67 13.35
C HIS A 132 11.31 28.14 13.16
N HIS A 133 10.70 27.36 14.07
CA HIS A 133 10.58 25.90 13.94
C HIS A 133 9.15 25.49 13.55
N GLY A 134 8.86 25.43 12.24
CA GLY A 134 7.68 24.75 11.69
C GLY A 134 7.99 23.29 11.34
N GLU A 135 6.96 22.46 11.16
CA GLU A 135 7.12 21.04 10.75
C GLU A 135 8.04 20.93 9.52
N THR A 136 9.17 20.24 9.70
CA THR A 136 10.19 20.07 8.67
C THR A 136 9.58 19.35 7.47
N THR A 137 9.55 20.01 6.30
CA THR A 137 9.53 19.30 5.02
C THR A 137 10.82 18.49 4.97
N ALA A 138 10.69 17.16 4.93
CA ALA A 138 11.81 16.25 4.76
C ALA A 138 12.69 16.73 3.59
N ALA A 139 14.00 16.74 3.83
CA ALA A 139 14.99 17.44 3.05
C ALA A 139 14.97 17.08 1.55
N ARG A 140 15.03 18.11 0.69
CA ARG A 140 15.53 18.18 -0.70
C ARG A 140 15.13 17.13 -1.77
N THR A 141 14.50 15.99 -1.48
CA THR A 141 14.24 14.90 -2.46
C THR A 141 12.76 14.55 -2.66
N HIS A 142 11.85 14.85 -1.72
CA HIS A 142 10.40 14.71 -1.94
C HIS A 142 9.58 15.92 -1.46
N SER A 143 8.53 16.28 -2.18
CA SER A 143 7.73 17.50 -1.95
C SER A 143 6.54 17.32 -1.01
N TRP A 144 6.50 16.23 -0.23
CA TRP A 144 5.32 15.81 0.53
C TRP A 144 5.58 15.88 2.04
N ASN A 145 4.59 16.37 2.81
CA ASN A 145 4.63 16.40 4.27
C ASN A 145 4.74 14.97 4.84
N THR A 146 5.66 14.72 5.79
CA THR A 146 5.86 13.37 6.36
C THR A 146 4.65 12.87 7.15
N ARG A 147 3.87 13.75 7.78
CA ARG A 147 2.60 13.40 8.44
C ARG A 147 1.57 12.89 7.42
N LEU A 148 1.47 13.57 6.27
CA LEU A 148 0.61 13.13 5.16
C LEU A 148 1.04 11.75 4.64
N VAL A 149 2.36 11.52 4.52
CA VAL A 149 2.91 10.22 4.12
C VAL A 149 2.59 9.15 5.17
N ALA A 150 2.77 9.42 6.47
CA ALA A 150 2.43 8.50 7.55
C ALA A 150 0.94 8.11 7.53
N GLU A 151 0.04 9.08 7.39
CA GLU A 151 -1.40 8.83 7.21
C GLU A 151 -1.72 8.05 5.93
N ALA A 152 -0.94 8.24 4.86
CA ALA A 152 -1.08 7.48 3.64
C ALA A 152 -0.71 6.00 3.83
N LEU A 153 0.42 5.71 4.49
CA LEU A 153 0.85 4.36 4.82
C LEU A 153 -0.17 3.65 5.73
N GLU A 154 -0.75 4.41 6.67
CA GLU A 154 -1.83 3.94 7.53
C GLU A 154 -3.05 3.48 6.72
N ARG A 155 -3.55 4.33 5.82
CA ARG A 155 -4.65 3.99 4.90
C ARG A 155 -4.34 2.78 4.03
N LEU A 156 -3.12 2.67 3.52
CA LEU A 156 -2.69 1.52 2.72
C LEU A 156 -2.71 0.23 3.55
N SER A 157 -2.24 0.26 4.80
CA SER A 157 -2.31 -0.88 5.73
C SER A 157 -3.76 -1.28 6.10
N ARG A 158 -4.74 -0.40 5.84
CA ARG A 158 -6.18 -0.70 5.95
C ARG A 158 -6.79 -1.40 4.76
N GLY A 159 -6.14 -1.31 3.60
CA GLY A 159 -6.59 -1.93 2.37
C GLY A 159 -7.01 -0.94 1.30
N ASP A 160 -6.88 0.38 1.56
CA ASP A 160 -7.10 1.38 0.53
C ASP A 160 -6.17 1.12 -0.66
N SER A 161 -6.67 1.36 -1.87
CA SER A 161 -5.87 1.20 -3.09
C SER A 161 -4.87 2.34 -3.27
N TYR A 162 -3.75 2.09 -3.95
CA TYR A 162 -2.79 3.14 -4.31
C TYR A 162 -3.44 4.32 -5.03
N ALA A 163 -4.44 4.05 -5.88
CA ALA A 163 -5.19 5.07 -6.59
C ALA A 163 -6.11 5.89 -5.67
N GLU A 164 -6.69 5.29 -4.64
CA GLU A 164 -7.51 6.01 -3.64
C GLU A 164 -6.65 6.92 -2.77
N VAL A 165 -5.56 6.38 -2.23
CA VAL A 165 -4.65 7.12 -1.35
C VAL A 165 -3.96 8.26 -2.11
N SER A 166 -3.48 8.00 -3.33
CA SER A 166 -2.88 9.05 -4.17
C SER A 166 -3.86 10.17 -4.57
N ARG A 167 -5.15 9.86 -4.74
CA ARG A 167 -6.18 10.87 -4.99
C ARG A 167 -6.51 11.64 -3.71
N TRP A 168 -6.60 10.95 -2.59
CA TRP A 168 -6.81 11.58 -1.29
C TRP A 168 -5.68 12.57 -0.96
N ALA A 169 -4.42 12.15 -1.11
CA ALA A 169 -3.26 13.01 -0.87
C ALA A 169 -3.28 14.28 -1.73
N ARG A 170 -3.66 14.17 -3.01
CA ARG A 170 -3.79 15.33 -3.90
C ARG A 170 -4.94 16.26 -3.55
N ARG A 171 -6.07 15.71 -3.08
CA ARG A 171 -7.18 16.52 -2.55
C ARG A 171 -6.74 17.32 -1.33
N VAL A 172 -6.11 16.66 -0.36
CA VAL A 172 -5.68 17.30 0.91
C VAL A 172 -4.66 18.41 0.64
N THR A 173 -3.74 18.21 -0.29
CA THR A 173 -2.71 19.20 -0.66
C THR A 173 -3.17 20.24 -1.68
N GLY A 174 -4.43 20.23 -2.10
CA GLY A 174 -4.95 21.14 -3.14
C GLY A 174 -4.29 20.97 -4.52
N THR A 175 -3.53 19.90 -4.73
CA THR A 175 -2.84 19.59 -6.00
C THR A 175 -3.70 18.77 -6.97
N ASP A 176 -4.93 18.43 -6.58
CA ASP A 176 -5.99 17.94 -7.45
C ASP A 176 -6.37 19.05 -8.44
N GLY A 177 -5.57 19.16 -9.50
CA GLY A 177 -5.67 20.25 -10.45
C GLY A 177 -7.07 20.37 -11.04
N LYS A 178 -7.84 21.35 -10.56
CA LYS A 178 -8.72 22.15 -11.42
C LYS A 178 -7.80 22.92 -12.36
N ARG A 179 -7.33 22.28 -13.44
CA ARG A 179 -6.90 23.03 -14.62
C ARG A 179 -8.13 23.78 -15.11
N ILE A 180 -8.28 25.05 -14.72
CA ILE A 180 -9.16 25.97 -15.44
C ILE A 180 -8.57 26.08 -16.85
N ARG A 181 -9.08 25.26 -17.78
CA ARG A 181 -8.80 25.43 -19.21
C ARG A 181 -9.47 26.73 -19.63
N ARG A 182 -8.68 27.69 -20.13
CA ARG A 182 -9.25 28.80 -20.91
C ARG A 182 -10.05 28.19 -22.06
N VAL A 183 -11.36 28.41 -22.02
CA VAL A 183 -12.25 28.14 -23.14
C VAL A 183 -11.86 29.13 -24.24
N TRP A 184 -11.34 28.64 -25.36
CA TRP A 184 -11.43 29.36 -26.62
C TRP A 184 -12.82 29.08 -27.17
N ARG A 185 -13.63 30.12 -27.40
CA ARG A 185 -14.83 30.04 -28.23
C ARG A 185 -14.56 30.76 -29.53
N GLU A 186 -14.91 30.13 -30.65
CA GLU A 186 -15.72 30.81 -31.65
C GLU A 186 -16.51 29.76 -32.46
N GLY A 187 -17.83 29.92 -32.54
CA GLY A 187 -18.72 29.17 -33.43
C GLY A 187 -19.42 27.95 -32.83
N ASP A 188 -20.49 28.19 -32.06
CA ASP A 188 -21.71 27.38 -31.91
C ASP A 188 -21.62 25.85 -32.06
N LEU A 189 -21.21 25.20 -30.97
CA LEU A 189 -21.96 24.15 -30.26
C LEU A 189 -21.11 23.75 -29.06
N VAL A 190 -21.64 23.91 -27.84
CA VAL A 190 -20.97 23.46 -26.61
C VAL A 190 -21.01 21.94 -26.59
N VAL A 191 -20.02 21.30 -27.22
CA VAL A 191 -19.70 19.92 -26.90
C VAL A 191 -18.70 20.01 -25.75
N PRO A 192 -19.02 19.54 -24.53
CA PRO A 192 -18.03 19.42 -23.49
C PRO A 192 -16.91 18.55 -24.06
N ASP A 193 -15.70 19.10 -24.21
CA ASP A 193 -14.52 18.26 -24.36
C ASP A 193 -14.45 17.45 -23.07
N ARG A 194 -14.95 16.21 -23.13
CA ARG A 194 -14.67 15.16 -22.19
C ARG A 194 -13.16 14.95 -22.29
N SER A 195 -12.37 15.85 -21.71
CA SER A 195 -10.99 15.57 -21.38
C SER A 195 -11.05 14.34 -20.53
N ASP A 196 -10.76 13.23 -21.18
CA ASP A 196 -11.21 11.93 -20.78
C ASP A 196 -10.80 11.71 -19.31
N PRO A 197 -11.76 11.48 -18.39
CA PRO A 197 -11.44 11.07 -17.03
C PRO A 197 -10.43 9.91 -17.02
N SER A 198 -10.34 9.14 -18.12
CA SER A 198 -9.32 8.10 -18.33
C SER A 198 -7.87 8.59 -18.21
N ARG A 199 -7.51 9.82 -18.61
CA ARG A 199 -6.11 10.29 -18.57
C ARG A 199 -5.64 10.63 -17.15
N GLN A 200 -6.51 11.17 -16.31
CA GLN A 200 -6.26 11.31 -14.86
C GLN A 200 -6.35 9.96 -14.14
N ARG A 201 -7.17 9.03 -14.63
CA ARG A 201 -7.30 7.67 -14.09
C ARG A 201 -6.10 6.76 -14.38
N ARG A 202 -5.38 6.94 -15.50
CA ARG A 202 -4.30 6.00 -15.92
C ARG A 202 -3.02 6.07 -15.07
N ASN A 203 -2.64 7.24 -14.57
CA ASN A 203 -1.38 7.45 -13.84
C ASN A 203 -1.61 7.97 -12.40
N GLY A 204 -2.79 7.68 -11.86
CA GLY A 204 -3.26 8.21 -10.58
C GLY A 204 -2.65 7.54 -9.34
N TRP A 205 -1.91 6.45 -9.50
CA TRP A 205 -1.53 5.53 -8.42
C TRP A 205 -0.06 5.62 -7.98
N HIS A 206 0.81 6.23 -8.80
CA HIS A 206 2.26 6.21 -8.58
C HIS A 206 2.66 6.80 -7.23
N THR A 207 2.08 7.92 -6.81
CA THR A 207 2.45 8.59 -5.55
C THR A 207 2.42 7.66 -4.34
N ALA A 208 1.31 6.96 -4.12
CA ALA A 208 1.19 6.03 -3.00
C ALA A 208 2.05 4.77 -3.19
N ALA A 209 2.28 4.33 -4.42
CA ALA A 209 3.17 3.20 -4.69
C ALA A 209 4.64 3.56 -4.40
N ASP A 210 5.08 4.74 -4.80
CA ASP A 210 6.43 5.28 -4.54
C ASP A 210 6.63 5.46 -3.03
N TRP A 211 5.59 5.91 -2.30
CA TRP A 211 5.65 6.01 -0.84
C TRP A 211 5.80 4.65 -0.15
N VAL A 212 5.16 3.59 -0.65
CA VAL A 212 5.35 2.25 -0.08
C VAL A 212 6.77 1.76 -0.30
N GLU A 213 7.32 1.92 -1.51
CA GLU A 213 8.70 1.50 -1.78
C GLU A 213 9.71 2.28 -0.93
N ALA A 214 9.53 3.59 -0.78
CA ALA A 214 10.47 4.41 -0.04
C ALA A 214 10.34 4.29 1.49
N PHE A 215 9.11 4.24 2.00
CA PHE A 215 8.86 4.50 3.43
C PHE A 215 8.29 3.31 4.20
N ALA A 216 7.78 2.25 3.55
CA ALA A 216 7.37 1.07 4.28
C ALA A 216 8.53 0.38 5.02
N PRO A 217 9.75 0.27 4.45
CA PRO A 217 10.90 -0.28 5.19
C PRO A 217 11.22 0.49 6.47
N VAL A 218 11.17 1.82 6.42
CA VAL A 218 11.45 2.71 7.57
C VAL A 218 10.48 2.46 8.74
N VAL A 219 9.22 2.19 8.44
CA VAL A 219 8.20 1.88 9.47
C VAL A 219 8.31 0.42 9.94
N PHE A 220 8.67 -0.50 9.05
CA PHE A 220 8.74 -1.92 9.34
C PHE A 220 9.98 -2.33 10.14
N GLU A 221 11.14 -1.72 9.86
CA GLU A 221 12.42 -2.09 10.46
C GLU A 221 12.41 -2.03 12.01
N PRO A 222 11.90 -0.97 12.66
CA PRO A 222 11.79 -0.95 14.13
C PRO A 222 10.83 -2.04 14.67
N VAL A 223 9.76 -2.32 13.95
CA VAL A 223 8.78 -3.36 14.33
C VAL A 223 9.42 -4.74 14.26
N VAL A 224 10.03 -5.10 13.14
CA VAL A 224 10.65 -6.42 12.96
C VAL A 224 11.85 -6.62 13.88
N ALA A 225 12.66 -5.58 14.11
CA ALA A 225 13.77 -5.62 15.06
C ALA A 225 13.29 -5.93 16.49
N ARG A 226 12.25 -5.22 16.95
CA ARG A 226 11.63 -5.49 18.27
C ARG A 226 11.11 -6.92 18.35
N LEU A 227 10.43 -7.38 17.30
CA LEU A 227 9.88 -8.73 17.24
C LEU A 227 10.98 -9.80 17.23
N TRP A 228 12.12 -9.59 16.56
CA TRP A 228 13.27 -10.50 16.59
C TRP A 228 13.90 -10.54 17.98
N GLU A 229 14.02 -9.40 18.64
CA GLU A 229 14.57 -9.34 19.99
C GLU A 229 13.70 -10.13 20.97
N GLN A 230 12.38 -9.91 20.95
CA GLN A 230 11.44 -10.64 21.78
C GLN A 230 11.50 -12.15 21.55
N ALA A 231 11.54 -12.58 20.30
CA ALA A 231 11.60 -14.01 19.96
C ALA A 231 12.92 -14.66 20.39
N ARG A 232 14.06 -13.97 20.23
CA ARG A 232 15.37 -14.48 20.65
C ARG A 232 15.51 -14.52 22.16
N MET A 233 15.00 -13.53 22.87
CA MET A 233 14.95 -13.53 24.33
C MET A 233 14.12 -14.71 24.86
N GLU A 234 12.96 -14.96 24.27
CA GLU A 234 12.12 -16.09 24.67
C GLU A 234 12.81 -17.42 24.34
N ARG A 235 13.43 -17.55 23.16
CA ARG A 235 14.20 -18.74 22.79
C ARG A 235 15.31 -19.03 23.80
N ALA A 236 16.07 -18.01 24.20
CA ALA A 236 17.12 -18.14 25.21
C ALA A 236 16.57 -18.58 26.57
N ARG A 237 15.40 -18.05 26.98
CA ARG A 237 14.71 -18.46 28.22
C ARG A 237 14.31 -19.94 28.17
N LEU A 238 13.73 -20.38 27.07
CA LEU A 238 13.28 -21.76 26.89
C LEU A 238 14.46 -22.74 26.80
N ASP A 239 15.53 -22.37 26.11
CA ASP A 239 16.75 -23.18 26.04
C ASP A 239 17.38 -23.36 27.44
N ALA A 240 17.30 -22.34 28.31
CA ALA A 240 17.72 -22.46 29.70
C ALA A 240 16.83 -23.41 30.53
N LEU A 241 15.51 -23.47 30.27
CA LEU A 241 14.62 -24.45 30.89
C LEU A 241 14.98 -25.87 30.45
N ILE A 242 15.18 -26.08 29.15
CA ILE A 242 15.58 -27.37 28.58
C ILE A 242 16.91 -27.84 29.19
N ALA A 243 17.91 -26.97 29.23
CA ALA A 243 19.22 -27.28 29.81
C ALA A 243 19.13 -27.62 31.31
N ALA A 244 18.17 -27.03 32.03
CA ALA A 244 17.89 -27.35 33.42
C ALA A 244 17.01 -28.61 33.62
N GLY A 245 16.62 -29.30 32.54
CA GLY A 245 15.71 -30.45 32.59
C GLY A 245 14.30 -30.09 33.06
N LYS A 246 13.89 -28.83 32.93
CA LYS A 246 12.56 -28.35 33.31
C LYS A 246 11.60 -28.45 32.12
N PRO A 247 10.31 -28.76 32.36
CA PRO A 247 9.31 -28.73 31.30
C PRO A 247 9.17 -27.31 30.75
N LEU A 248 8.84 -27.21 29.47
CA LEU A 248 8.48 -25.93 28.87
C LEU A 248 7.18 -25.44 29.50
N ASP A 249 7.18 -24.23 30.06
CA ASP A 249 5.96 -23.62 30.56
C ASP A 249 5.10 -23.08 29.41
N ARG A 250 5.74 -22.52 28.38
CA ARG A 250 5.10 -21.93 27.22
C ARG A 250 5.99 -22.09 25.98
N PRO A 251 5.72 -23.07 25.10
CA PRO A 251 6.47 -23.21 23.86
C PRO A 251 6.24 -22.01 22.94
N GLN A 252 7.25 -21.64 22.15
CA GLN A 252 7.10 -20.70 21.03
C GLN A 252 6.35 -21.40 19.89
N VAL A 253 5.16 -20.88 19.57
CA VAL A 253 4.28 -21.47 18.56
C VAL A 253 4.11 -20.55 17.37
N VAL A 254 4.41 -21.10 16.19
CA VAL A 254 4.25 -20.43 14.89
C VAL A 254 3.16 -21.13 14.08
N LEU A 255 2.26 -20.36 13.49
CA LEU A 255 1.25 -20.83 12.56
C LEU A 255 1.62 -20.42 11.14
N LEU A 256 1.53 -21.38 10.21
CA LEU A 256 1.87 -21.17 8.80
C LEU A 256 0.67 -21.43 7.92
N ASP A 257 0.52 -20.61 6.88
CA ASP A 257 -0.44 -20.85 5.80
C ASP A 257 0.08 -20.31 4.47
N ASP A 258 -0.39 -20.87 3.37
CA ASP A 258 -0.16 -20.33 2.03
C ASP A 258 -1.44 -20.11 1.25
N LYS A 259 -1.48 -18.99 0.52
CA LYS A 259 -2.65 -18.62 -0.29
C LYS A 259 -2.24 -18.28 -1.72
N PRO A 260 -2.72 -19.02 -2.72
CA PRO A 260 -2.51 -18.63 -4.12
C PRO A 260 -3.33 -17.38 -4.45
N VAL A 261 -2.69 -16.45 -5.14
CA VAL A 261 -3.26 -15.21 -5.67
C VAL A 261 -3.18 -15.25 -7.19
N TYR A 262 -4.34 -15.39 -7.84
CA TYR A 262 -4.43 -15.47 -9.29
C TYR A 262 -4.67 -14.08 -9.91
N GLY A 263 -3.91 -13.77 -10.97
CA GLY A 263 -3.95 -12.48 -11.65
C GLY A 263 -5.09 -12.28 -12.66
N ARG A 264 -5.98 -13.26 -12.88
CA ARG A 264 -7.18 -13.10 -13.73
C ARG A 264 -8.39 -13.76 -13.09
N THR A 265 -9.58 -13.23 -13.40
CA THR A 265 -10.87 -13.86 -13.08
C THR A 265 -10.84 -15.29 -13.61
N LEU A 266 -11.26 -16.25 -12.78
CA LEU A 266 -11.17 -17.70 -13.02
C LEU A 266 -12.06 -18.21 -14.19
N ASP A 267 -12.53 -17.33 -15.08
CA ASP A 267 -13.58 -17.65 -16.06
C ASP A 267 -13.10 -18.28 -17.35
N ARG A 268 -11.79 -18.49 -17.57
CA ARG A 268 -11.27 -19.33 -18.66
C ARG A 268 -9.78 -19.58 -18.45
N ALA A 269 -9.42 -20.84 -18.18
CA ALA A 269 -8.06 -21.36 -18.29
C ALA A 269 -6.94 -20.40 -17.82
N ALA A 270 -7.12 -19.77 -16.65
CA ALA A 270 -6.01 -19.09 -16.01
C ALA A 270 -4.95 -20.17 -15.72
N ARG A 271 -3.79 -20.07 -16.36
CA ARG A 271 -2.68 -20.96 -15.99
C ARG A 271 -2.35 -20.65 -14.53
N ARG A 272 -2.13 -21.69 -13.73
CA ARG A 272 -1.66 -21.56 -12.32
C ARG A 272 -0.40 -20.70 -12.20
N ASP A 273 0.29 -20.45 -13.31
CA ASP A 273 1.54 -19.70 -13.42
C ASP A 273 1.37 -18.17 -13.56
N ASP A 274 0.16 -17.64 -13.79
CA ASP A 274 -0.09 -16.18 -13.95
C ASP A 274 -0.43 -15.49 -12.61
N GLY A 275 0.29 -15.84 -11.54
CA GLY A 275 0.00 -15.36 -10.17
C GLY A 275 1.19 -15.48 -9.23
N PHE A 276 0.92 -15.33 -7.93
CA PHE A 276 1.90 -15.50 -6.86
C PHE A 276 1.24 -16.19 -5.66
N TYR A 277 2.04 -16.58 -4.69
CA TYR A 277 1.61 -17.17 -3.42
C TYR A 277 1.91 -16.19 -2.30
N LEU A 278 0.96 -16.01 -1.40
CA LEU A 278 1.21 -15.43 -0.09
C LEU A 278 1.65 -16.53 0.85
N LEU A 279 2.84 -16.40 1.41
CA LEU A 279 3.33 -17.22 2.51
C LEU A 279 3.14 -16.39 3.78
N VAL A 280 2.34 -16.90 4.70
CA VAL A 280 1.95 -16.18 5.91
C VAL A 280 2.50 -16.91 7.12
N VAL A 281 3.19 -16.15 7.96
CA VAL A 281 3.69 -16.59 9.26
C VAL A 281 2.99 -15.75 10.31
N ALA A 282 2.39 -16.41 11.30
CA ALA A 282 1.89 -15.76 12.50
C ALA A 282 2.47 -16.44 13.74
N GLU A 283 2.64 -15.67 14.79
CA GLU A 283 3.12 -16.14 16.08
C GLU A 283 1.98 -16.10 17.08
N GLN A 284 1.85 -17.14 17.90
CA GLN A 284 0.88 -17.17 18.98
C GLN A 284 1.45 -16.36 20.15
N LEU A 285 1.10 -15.07 20.20
CA LEU A 285 1.53 -14.20 21.29
C LEU A 285 0.63 -14.33 22.51
N ASP A 286 1.22 -14.04 23.66
CA ASP A 286 0.56 -14.05 24.97
C ASP A 286 0.25 -12.62 25.40
N ASP A 287 -0.67 -11.97 24.69
CA ASP A 287 -0.99 -10.55 24.86
C ASP A 287 -2.30 -10.30 25.62
N GLY A 288 -2.77 -11.27 26.40
CA GLY A 288 -3.92 -11.13 27.28
C GLY A 288 -4.82 -12.37 27.35
N PRO A 289 -6.05 -12.25 27.87
CA PRO A 289 -6.95 -13.39 28.14
C PRO A 289 -7.43 -14.12 26.89
N THR A 290 -7.25 -13.54 25.69
CA THR A 290 -7.48 -14.25 24.43
C THR A 290 -6.17 -14.32 23.66
N ARG A 291 -5.47 -15.45 23.75
CA ARG A 291 -4.27 -15.71 22.93
C ARG A 291 -4.66 -15.74 21.45
N ARG A 292 -4.34 -14.69 20.73
CA ARG A 292 -4.65 -14.54 19.31
C ARG A 292 -3.35 -14.56 18.52
N PRO A 293 -3.32 -15.24 17.37
CA PRO A 293 -2.18 -15.17 16.49
C PRO A 293 -1.99 -13.72 16.03
N ARG A 294 -0.72 -13.30 15.96
CA ARG A 294 -0.28 -12.02 15.41
C ARG A 294 0.62 -12.27 14.22
N LEU A 295 0.46 -11.47 13.16
CA LEU A 295 1.27 -11.59 11.95
C LEU A 295 2.73 -11.37 12.28
N ARG A 296 3.58 -12.24 11.76
CA ARG A 296 5.03 -12.15 11.89
C ARG A 296 5.65 -11.76 10.55
N LEU A 297 5.28 -12.47 9.49
CA LEU A 297 5.72 -12.21 8.12
C LEU A 297 4.58 -12.50 7.15
N VAL A 298 4.52 -11.73 6.07
CA VAL A 298 3.64 -12.00 4.93
C VAL A 298 4.45 -11.74 3.66
N ARG A 299 4.76 -12.81 2.91
CA ARG A 299 5.66 -12.74 1.76
C ARG A 299 4.96 -13.22 0.49
N ALA A 300 4.91 -12.34 -0.50
CA ALA A 300 4.49 -12.64 -1.85
C ALA A 300 5.66 -13.29 -2.61
N MET A 301 5.48 -14.56 -2.97
CA MET A 301 6.48 -15.39 -3.63
C MET A 301 5.93 -15.93 -4.95
N PRO A 302 6.75 -16.12 -6.01
CA PRO A 302 6.28 -16.70 -7.26
C PRO A 302 5.66 -18.10 -7.10
N LYS A 303 6.14 -18.88 -6.12
CA LYS A 303 5.69 -20.25 -5.83
C LYS A 303 5.65 -20.49 -4.33
N SER A 304 4.74 -21.37 -3.89
CA SER A 304 4.79 -22.01 -2.57
C SER A 304 5.48 -23.36 -2.69
N ASN A 305 6.81 -23.36 -2.55
CA ASN A 305 7.63 -24.56 -2.56
C ASN A 305 8.66 -24.51 -1.42
N MET A 306 9.41 -25.60 -1.25
CA MET A 306 10.39 -25.74 -0.17
C MET A 306 11.40 -24.59 -0.11
N PHE A 307 11.90 -24.12 -1.26
CA PHE A 307 12.88 -23.03 -1.30
C PHE A 307 12.29 -21.68 -0.90
N ALA A 308 11.05 -21.40 -1.32
CA ALA A 308 10.35 -20.18 -0.94
C ALA A 308 10.10 -20.15 0.58
N TRP A 309 9.69 -21.28 1.16
CA TRP A 309 9.51 -21.40 2.61
C TRP A 309 10.82 -21.28 3.39
N ARG A 310 11.93 -21.83 2.87
CA ARG A 310 13.24 -21.67 3.48
C ARG A 310 13.64 -20.20 3.63
N LEU A 311 13.42 -19.38 2.58
CA LEU A 311 13.71 -17.93 2.66
C LEU A 311 12.89 -17.25 3.75
N VAL A 312 11.62 -17.63 3.90
CA VAL A 312 10.75 -17.10 4.96
C VAL A 312 11.21 -17.55 6.35
N PHE A 313 11.73 -18.77 6.49
CA PHE A 313 12.28 -19.25 7.76
C PHE A 313 13.62 -18.62 8.11
N ASP A 314 14.49 -18.38 7.12
CA ASP A 314 15.73 -17.61 7.31
C ASP A 314 15.40 -16.19 7.81
N GLU A 315 14.35 -15.56 7.27
CA GLU A 315 13.86 -14.25 7.71
C GLU A 315 13.17 -14.27 9.09
N LEU A 316 12.54 -15.39 9.47
CA LEU A 316 11.97 -15.56 10.82
C LEU A 316 13.06 -15.40 11.89
N GLY A 317 14.27 -15.89 11.63
CA GLY A 317 15.46 -15.60 12.41
C GLY A 317 15.59 -16.35 13.74
N TYR A 318 14.70 -17.31 14.01
CA TYR A 318 14.77 -18.21 15.17
C TYR A 318 14.08 -19.55 14.89
N GLU A 319 14.38 -20.57 15.69
CA GLU A 319 13.77 -21.90 15.65
C GLU A 319 12.63 -22.01 16.68
N PRO A 320 11.35 -22.11 16.26
CA PRO A 320 10.22 -22.27 17.18
C PRO A 320 10.12 -23.70 17.72
N ASP A 321 9.51 -23.88 18.90
CA ASP A 321 9.28 -25.23 19.45
C ASP A 321 8.14 -25.95 18.71
N VAL A 322 7.14 -25.21 18.23
CA VAL A 322 5.98 -25.78 17.55
C VAL A 322 5.62 -25.01 16.30
N ILE A 323 5.37 -25.74 15.22
CA ILE A 323 4.83 -25.21 13.96
C ILE A 323 3.48 -25.86 13.66
N VAL A 324 2.44 -25.06 13.48
CA VAL A 324 1.09 -25.52 13.11
C VAL A 324 0.81 -25.16 11.65
N ALA A 325 0.61 -26.14 10.77
CA ALA A 325 0.35 -25.91 9.35
C ALA A 325 -0.42 -27.07 8.70
N ASP A 326 -0.81 -26.93 7.43
CA ASP A 326 -1.33 -28.07 6.68
C ASP A 326 -0.24 -29.15 6.43
N ALA A 327 -0.56 -30.40 6.73
CA ALA A 327 0.33 -31.54 6.47
C ALA A 327 0.39 -31.94 4.98
N GLY A 328 -0.58 -31.50 4.17
CA GLY A 328 -0.70 -31.87 2.76
C GLY A 328 0.13 -31.03 1.77
N THR A 329 0.81 -29.97 2.23
CA THR A 329 1.48 -28.99 1.38
C THR A 329 3.01 -29.16 1.39
N GLY A 330 3.70 -28.42 0.51
CA GLY A 330 5.16 -28.30 0.55
C GLY A 330 5.70 -27.70 1.86
N ILE A 331 4.84 -27.18 2.73
CA ILE A 331 5.18 -26.59 4.03
C ILE A 331 5.76 -27.65 4.97
N GLY A 332 5.07 -28.79 5.16
CA GLY A 332 5.54 -29.83 6.08
C GLY A 332 6.91 -30.41 5.67
N ALA A 333 7.17 -30.52 4.37
CA ALA A 333 8.48 -30.90 3.85
C ALA A 333 9.54 -29.80 4.10
N ALA A 334 9.18 -28.53 3.92
CA ALA A 334 10.09 -27.41 4.19
C ALA A 334 10.46 -27.31 5.68
N VAL A 335 9.49 -27.49 6.58
CA VAL A 335 9.71 -27.50 8.03
C VAL A 335 10.71 -28.58 8.42
N ARG A 336 10.47 -29.84 8.00
CA ARG A 336 11.38 -30.97 8.30
C ARG A 336 12.77 -30.83 7.70
N ALA A 337 12.90 -30.09 6.60
CA ALA A 337 14.19 -29.87 5.94
C ALA A 337 14.97 -28.69 6.54
N HIS A 338 14.29 -27.79 7.25
CA HIS A 338 14.89 -26.54 7.75
C HIS A 338 15.13 -26.56 9.27
N PHE A 339 14.21 -27.10 10.05
CA PHE A 339 14.28 -27.15 11.51
C PHE A 339 14.61 -28.56 12.01
N ASP A 340 15.24 -28.66 13.19
CA ASP A 340 15.58 -29.93 13.80
C ASP A 340 14.31 -30.60 14.39
N PRO A 341 13.89 -31.79 13.91
CA PRO A 341 12.70 -32.48 14.43
C PRO A 341 12.77 -32.83 15.93
N SER A 342 13.97 -32.85 16.51
CA SER A 342 14.15 -33.05 17.95
C SER A 342 13.73 -31.82 18.76
N ARG A 343 13.86 -30.60 18.18
CA ARG A 343 13.55 -29.31 18.82
C ARG A 343 12.21 -28.74 18.38
N THR A 344 11.88 -28.86 17.10
CA THR A 344 10.65 -28.30 16.51
C THR A 344 9.66 -29.40 16.17
N LYS A 345 8.47 -29.34 16.79
CA LYS A 345 7.36 -30.26 16.51
C LYS A 345 6.42 -29.67 15.46
N PHE A 346 6.04 -30.49 14.48
CA PHE A 346 5.10 -30.10 13.43
C PHE A 346 3.71 -30.64 13.75
N VAL A 347 2.76 -29.74 14.03
CA VAL A 347 1.36 -30.06 14.32
C VAL A 347 0.51 -29.90 13.05
N PRO A 348 -0.03 -31.00 12.48
CA PRO A 348 -0.97 -30.93 11.38
C PRO A 348 -2.23 -30.16 11.76
N SER A 349 -2.64 -29.22 10.90
CA SER A 349 -3.81 -28.38 11.14
C SER A 349 -5.11 -29.16 11.04
N MET A 350 -5.84 -29.31 12.15
CA MET A 350 -7.17 -29.92 12.18
C MET A 350 -8.17 -29.15 11.31
N TRP A 351 -8.02 -27.84 11.19
CA TRP A 351 -8.86 -27.00 10.31
C TRP A 351 -8.78 -27.46 8.85
N HIS A 352 -7.55 -27.71 8.36
CA HIS A 352 -7.32 -28.20 7.00
C HIS A 352 -7.77 -29.65 6.83
N LEU A 353 -7.53 -30.49 7.83
CA LEU A 353 -8.01 -31.88 7.83
C LEU A 353 -9.54 -31.94 7.71
N ILE A 354 -10.27 -31.22 8.57
CA ILE A 354 -11.74 -31.17 8.57
C ILE A 354 -12.23 -30.76 7.18
N GLY A 355 -11.73 -29.66 6.63
CA GLY A 355 -12.16 -29.18 5.31
C GLY A 355 -11.86 -30.17 4.17
N LYS A 356 -10.72 -30.87 4.24
CA LYS A 356 -10.33 -31.87 3.24
C LYS A 356 -11.19 -33.14 3.32
N VAL A 357 -11.47 -33.61 4.53
CA VAL A 357 -12.35 -34.77 4.76
C VAL A 357 -13.79 -34.42 4.39
N GLU A 358 -14.30 -33.27 4.82
CA GLU A 358 -15.65 -32.81 4.47
C GLU A 358 -15.84 -32.74 2.96
N LYS A 359 -14.90 -32.11 2.22
CA LYS A 359 -14.93 -32.07 0.75
C LYS A 359 -14.87 -33.47 0.12
N THR A 360 -14.11 -34.39 0.71
CA THR A 360 -14.01 -35.77 0.24
C THR A 360 -15.34 -36.51 0.41
N LEU A 361 -15.97 -36.38 1.58
CA LEU A 361 -17.26 -37.00 1.89
C LEU A 361 -18.38 -36.42 1.02
N ALA A 362 -18.41 -35.08 0.86
CA ALA A 362 -19.43 -34.36 0.09
C ALA A 362 -19.43 -34.69 -1.41
N ALA A 363 -18.43 -35.40 -1.93
CA ALA A 363 -18.43 -35.91 -3.30
C ALA A 363 -19.48 -37.02 -3.54
N SER A 364 -20.00 -37.64 -2.48
CA SER A 364 -21.11 -38.59 -2.57
C SER A 364 -22.45 -37.90 -2.26
N PRO A 365 -23.45 -37.98 -3.16
CA PRO A 365 -24.80 -37.49 -2.88
C PRO A 365 -25.46 -38.14 -1.65
N ARG A 366 -25.05 -39.36 -1.28
CA ARG A 366 -25.57 -40.10 -0.10
C ARG A 366 -24.91 -39.70 1.22
N ALA A 367 -23.84 -38.93 1.16
CA ALA A 367 -23.17 -38.35 2.31
C ALA A 367 -23.70 -36.93 2.61
N THR A 368 -24.65 -36.43 1.83
CA THR A 368 -25.11 -35.04 1.91
C THR A 368 -26.62 -34.88 1.97
N VAL A 369 -27.08 -33.79 2.57
CA VAL A 369 -28.48 -33.37 2.61
C VAL A 369 -28.60 -31.88 2.20
N PRO A 370 -29.71 -31.49 1.54
CA PRO A 370 -30.02 -30.09 1.32
C PRO A 370 -30.22 -29.34 2.65
N SER A 371 -29.79 -28.09 2.70
CA SER A 371 -30.02 -27.17 3.81
C SER A 371 -30.28 -25.76 3.30
N ALA A 372 -30.78 -24.86 4.15
CA ALA A 372 -31.04 -23.46 3.79
C ALA A 372 -29.80 -22.71 3.28
N THR A 373 -28.60 -23.14 3.66
CA THR A 373 -27.32 -22.50 3.27
C THR A 373 -26.57 -23.28 2.19
N GLY A 374 -27.22 -24.25 1.53
CA GLY A 374 -26.61 -25.13 0.54
C GLY A 374 -26.56 -26.59 0.97
N ILE A 375 -25.61 -27.35 0.44
CA ILE A 375 -25.48 -28.79 0.71
C ILE A 375 -24.61 -28.97 1.98
N LYS A 376 -25.06 -29.83 2.91
CA LYS A 376 -24.33 -30.20 4.13
C LYS A 376 -24.12 -31.70 4.21
N LEU A 377 -23.18 -32.15 5.03
CA LEU A 377 -23.05 -33.57 5.35
C LEU A 377 -24.29 -34.08 6.09
N VAL A 378 -24.59 -35.38 5.94
CA VAL A 378 -25.55 -36.07 6.80
C VAL A 378 -25.10 -36.04 8.26
N GLU A 379 -26.07 -36.04 9.19
CA GLU A 379 -25.81 -35.89 10.63
C GLU A 379 -24.70 -36.81 11.18
N PRO A 380 -24.67 -38.14 10.89
CA PRO A 380 -23.63 -39.00 11.45
C PRO A 380 -22.21 -38.61 11.02
N LEU A 381 -22.03 -38.14 9.77
CA LEU A 381 -20.73 -37.68 9.29
C LEU A 381 -20.36 -36.32 9.89
N HIS A 382 -21.34 -35.44 10.03
CA HIS A 382 -21.13 -34.12 10.63
C HIS A 382 -20.73 -34.22 12.11
N GLU A 383 -21.44 -35.02 12.90
CA GLU A 383 -21.11 -35.23 14.32
C GLU A 383 -19.74 -35.91 14.49
N HIS A 384 -19.38 -36.84 13.61
CA HIS A 384 -18.06 -37.47 13.63
C HIS A 384 -16.92 -36.47 13.45
N LEU A 385 -17.09 -35.48 12.56
CA LEU A 385 -16.09 -34.43 12.34
C LEU A 385 -16.00 -33.44 13.51
N LYS A 386 -17.09 -33.22 14.27
CA LYS A 386 -17.06 -32.38 15.48
C LYS A 386 -16.20 -32.96 16.60
N LEU A 387 -15.88 -34.25 16.55
CA LEU A 387 -14.93 -34.88 17.47
C LEU A 387 -13.49 -34.40 17.23
N LEU A 388 -13.18 -33.67 16.16
CA LEU A 388 -11.84 -33.10 15.96
C LEU A 388 -11.64 -31.81 16.77
N THR A 389 -11.80 -31.91 18.09
CA THR A 389 -11.59 -30.85 19.07
C THR A 389 -10.79 -31.39 20.25
N ARG A 390 -10.16 -30.50 21.03
CA ARG A 390 -9.27 -30.88 22.14
C ARG A 390 -9.94 -31.69 23.26
N HIS A 391 -11.25 -31.63 23.41
CA HIS A 391 -11.97 -32.19 24.57
C HIS A 391 -12.91 -33.34 24.20
N SER A 392 -12.81 -33.85 22.97
CA SER A 392 -13.67 -34.93 22.49
C SER A 392 -13.19 -36.33 22.88
N GLY A 393 -11.93 -36.47 23.31
CA GLY A 393 -11.26 -37.74 23.51
C GLY A 393 -10.54 -38.29 22.27
N ALA A 394 -10.82 -37.76 21.07
CA ALA A 394 -10.25 -38.28 19.81
C ALA A 394 -8.76 -37.94 19.62
N LEU A 395 -8.23 -36.98 20.38
CA LEU A 395 -6.86 -36.48 20.31
C LEU A 395 -6.10 -36.72 21.62
N ASP A 396 -6.56 -37.65 22.45
CA ASP A 396 -5.95 -37.95 23.76
C ASP A 396 -4.72 -38.85 23.62
N ASP A 397 -4.81 -39.90 22.79
CA ASP A 397 -3.73 -40.85 22.55
C ASP A 397 -3.80 -41.48 21.15
N GLU A 398 -2.74 -42.19 20.76
CA GLU A 398 -2.63 -42.79 19.42
C GLU A 398 -3.76 -43.79 19.13
N ARG A 399 -4.25 -44.48 20.16
CA ARG A 399 -5.33 -45.47 20.02
C ARG A 399 -6.66 -44.78 19.78
N THR A 400 -7.05 -43.76 20.56
CA THR A 400 -8.31 -43.04 20.33
C THR A 400 -8.30 -42.31 19.00
N TRP A 401 -7.13 -41.84 18.57
CA TRP A 401 -6.94 -41.27 17.25
C TRP A 401 -7.12 -42.27 16.11
N GLY A 402 -6.56 -43.48 16.23
CA GLY A 402 -6.78 -44.57 15.28
C GLY A 402 -8.25 -45.00 15.19
N VAL A 403 -8.94 -45.10 16.34
CA VAL A 403 -10.38 -45.42 16.41
C VAL A 403 -11.21 -44.38 15.65
N TRP A 404 -10.89 -43.09 15.79
CA TRP A 404 -11.59 -42.04 15.04
C TRP A 404 -11.51 -42.25 13.51
N TRP A 405 -10.36 -42.71 13.00
CA TRP A 405 -10.21 -43.02 11.58
C TRP A 405 -10.99 -44.26 11.15
N ASP A 406 -10.97 -45.33 11.96
CA ASP A 406 -11.69 -46.57 11.67
C ASP A 406 -13.21 -46.34 11.59
N GLU A 407 -13.73 -45.52 12.50
CA GLU A 407 -15.13 -45.09 12.51
C GLU A 407 -15.47 -44.23 11.28
N LEU A 408 -14.58 -43.30 10.89
CA LEU A 408 -14.75 -42.50 9.68
C LEU A 408 -14.79 -43.36 8.41
N GLU A 409 -13.91 -44.37 8.29
CA GLU A 409 -13.92 -45.31 7.16
C GLU A 409 -15.23 -46.11 7.12
N THR A 410 -15.71 -46.56 8.27
CA THR A 410 -17.00 -47.28 8.38
C THR A 410 -18.17 -46.40 7.94
N LEU A 411 -18.20 -45.14 8.39
CA LEU A 411 -19.23 -44.18 7.97
C LEU A 411 -19.12 -43.84 6.48
N ALA A 412 -17.90 -43.71 5.95
CA ALA A 412 -17.67 -43.47 4.53
C ALA A 412 -18.25 -44.61 3.66
N VAL A 413 -18.02 -45.87 4.03
CA VAL A 413 -18.61 -47.04 3.35
C VAL A 413 -20.13 -46.99 3.41
N ARG A 414 -20.71 -46.76 4.59
CA ARG A 414 -22.17 -46.69 4.80
C ARG A 414 -22.82 -45.64 3.90
N HIS A 415 -22.19 -44.49 3.76
CA HIS A 415 -22.70 -43.36 2.96
C HIS A 415 -22.17 -43.33 1.52
N ARG A 416 -21.53 -44.42 1.06
CA ARG A 416 -20.93 -44.55 -0.27
C ARG A 416 -20.01 -43.38 -0.65
N ALA A 417 -19.32 -42.82 0.35
CA ALA A 417 -18.30 -41.81 0.13
C ALA A 417 -17.00 -42.45 -0.43
N PRO A 418 -16.13 -41.69 -1.11
CA PRO A 418 -14.90 -42.22 -1.71
C PRO A 418 -13.89 -42.72 -0.67
N LEU A 419 -13.98 -44.01 -0.28
CA LEU A 419 -13.13 -44.62 0.75
C LEU A 419 -11.64 -44.48 0.44
N ASP A 420 -11.22 -44.67 -0.80
CA ASP A 420 -9.81 -44.53 -1.20
C ASP A 420 -9.25 -43.13 -0.92
N LYS A 421 -10.09 -42.09 -1.04
CA LYS A 421 -9.70 -40.71 -0.74
C LYS A 421 -9.66 -40.46 0.78
N VAL A 422 -10.57 -41.06 1.54
CA VAL A 422 -10.53 -41.04 3.01
C VAL A 422 -9.23 -41.71 3.50
N ARG A 423 -8.89 -42.89 2.98
CA ARG A 423 -7.63 -43.59 3.29
C ARG A 423 -6.39 -42.81 2.87
N SER A 424 -6.45 -42.09 1.75
CA SER A 424 -5.37 -41.20 1.35
C SER A 424 -5.17 -40.04 2.34
N ASN A 425 -6.24 -39.51 2.94
CA ASN A 425 -6.14 -38.52 4.00
C ASN A 425 -5.57 -39.16 5.27
N ARG A 426 -6.07 -40.33 5.69
CA ARG A 426 -5.56 -41.11 6.83
C ARG A 426 -4.05 -41.29 6.75
N LYS A 427 -3.54 -41.79 5.63
CA LYS A 427 -2.10 -41.98 5.38
C LYS A 427 -1.27 -40.69 5.56
N THR A 428 -1.85 -39.52 5.34
CA THR A 428 -1.17 -38.23 5.47
C THR A 428 -1.19 -37.71 6.91
N TYR A 429 -2.33 -37.81 7.59
CA TYR A 429 -2.55 -37.14 8.88
C TYR A 429 -2.42 -38.07 10.08
N GLU A 430 -2.81 -39.35 9.96
CA GLU A 430 -2.79 -40.27 11.10
C GLU A 430 -1.41 -40.37 11.76
N PRO A 431 -0.33 -40.75 11.04
CA PRO A 431 1.00 -40.83 11.65
C PRO A 431 1.53 -39.46 12.10
N ALA A 432 1.31 -38.42 11.30
CA ALA A 432 1.83 -37.08 11.60
C ALA A 432 1.19 -36.44 12.84
N VAL A 433 -0.09 -36.76 13.11
CA VAL A 433 -0.77 -36.32 14.35
C VAL A 433 -0.33 -37.18 15.53
N ALA A 434 -0.21 -38.50 15.35
CA ALA A 434 0.23 -39.41 16.41
C ALA A 434 1.59 -38.99 17.01
N GLU A 435 2.53 -38.54 16.18
CA GLU A 435 3.85 -38.04 16.60
C GLU A 435 3.81 -36.82 17.53
N VAL A 436 2.68 -36.09 17.58
CA VAL A 436 2.56 -34.82 18.32
C VAL A 436 1.40 -34.82 19.32
N LEU A 437 0.78 -35.96 19.62
CA LEU A 437 -0.31 -36.02 20.61
C LEU A 437 0.19 -35.63 22.01
N ASP A 438 1.41 -36.00 22.38
CA ASP A 438 2.02 -35.63 23.68
C ASP A 438 2.13 -34.11 23.86
N ILE A 439 2.59 -33.38 22.83
CA ILE A 439 2.72 -31.92 22.92
C ILE A 439 1.34 -31.24 22.90
N ILE A 440 0.37 -31.80 22.18
CA ILE A 440 -1.00 -31.30 22.14
C ILE A 440 -1.68 -31.46 23.51
N THR A 441 -1.50 -32.60 24.17
CA THR A 441 -2.13 -32.89 25.47
C THR A 441 -1.42 -32.16 26.62
N THR A 442 -0.10 -32.09 26.60
CA THR A 442 0.70 -31.44 27.65
C THR A 442 0.60 -29.91 27.61
N HIS A 443 0.46 -29.33 26.41
CA HIS A 443 0.33 -27.88 26.23
C HIS A 443 -1.04 -27.52 25.64
N PRO A 444 -2.05 -27.24 26.49
CA PRO A 444 -3.41 -26.90 26.02
C PRO A 444 -3.45 -25.66 25.13
N ASP A 445 -2.42 -24.82 25.24
CA ASP A 445 -2.28 -23.53 24.58
C ASP A 445 -1.76 -23.60 23.14
N VAL A 446 -1.17 -24.72 22.74
CA VAL A 446 -0.73 -24.95 21.37
C VAL A 446 -1.98 -25.03 20.48
N PRO A 447 -2.14 -24.25 19.39
CA PRO A 447 -3.31 -24.42 18.54
C PRO A 447 -3.28 -25.77 17.80
N ILE A 448 -4.39 -26.52 17.82
CA ILE A 448 -4.54 -27.75 17.02
C ILE A 448 -4.90 -27.46 15.55
N GLY A 449 -5.00 -26.19 15.16
CA GLY A 449 -5.32 -25.81 13.79
C GLY A 449 -5.12 -24.32 13.50
N THR A 450 -5.03 -24.03 12.21
CA THR A 450 -4.77 -22.68 11.66
C THR A 450 -6.02 -21.82 11.49
N GLY A 451 -7.19 -22.26 12.00
CA GLY A 451 -8.44 -21.50 11.85
C GLY A 451 -8.40 -20.07 12.44
N GLY A 452 -7.56 -19.83 13.47
CA GLY A 452 -7.28 -18.49 13.98
C GLY A 452 -6.50 -17.62 13.00
N LEU A 453 -5.47 -18.20 12.37
CA LEU A 453 -4.67 -17.57 11.31
C LEU A 453 -5.53 -17.26 10.07
N GLU A 454 -6.39 -18.17 9.67
CA GLU A 454 -7.33 -17.96 8.56
C GLU A 454 -8.27 -16.77 8.78
N ARG A 455 -8.78 -16.61 10.02
CA ARG A 455 -9.57 -15.42 10.39
C ARG A 455 -8.71 -14.15 10.39
N LEU A 456 -7.46 -14.23 10.83
CA LEU A 456 -6.51 -13.11 10.81
C LEU A 456 -6.22 -12.66 9.37
N MET A 457 -5.93 -13.61 8.47
CA MET A 457 -5.69 -13.37 7.04
C MET A 457 -6.90 -12.74 6.36
N LYS A 458 -8.11 -13.28 6.59
CA LYS A 458 -9.36 -12.70 6.06
C LYS A 458 -9.57 -11.25 6.50
N ARG A 459 -9.19 -10.94 7.74
CA ARG A 459 -9.38 -9.60 8.34
C ARG A 459 -8.33 -8.59 7.89
N LEU A 460 -7.07 -8.99 7.76
CA LEU A 460 -5.95 -8.05 7.59
C LEU A 460 -5.27 -8.16 6.21
N VAL A 461 -5.09 -9.37 5.70
CA VAL A 461 -4.29 -9.62 4.48
C VAL A 461 -5.17 -9.58 3.23
N GLU A 462 -6.31 -10.25 3.24
CA GLU A 462 -7.21 -10.33 2.08
C GLU A 462 -7.76 -8.98 1.60
N PRO A 463 -8.06 -7.99 2.47
CA PRO A 463 -8.44 -6.65 2.02
C PRO A 463 -7.39 -5.99 1.13
N MET A 464 -6.10 -6.30 1.31
CA MET A 464 -5.04 -5.80 0.42
C MET A 464 -5.19 -6.32 -1.02
N LEU A 465 -5.85 -7.45 -1.21
CA LEU A 465 -5.99 -8.09 -2.50
C LEU A 465 -7.30 -7.71 -3.22
N ALA A 466 -8.27 -7.15 -2.51
CA ALA A 466 -9.61 -6.90 -3.04
C ALA A 466 -9.57 -5.98 -4.28
N GLY A 467 -10.15 -6.44 -5.39
CA GLY A 467 -10.23 -5.67 -6.64
C GLY A 467 -8.91 -5.45 -7.40
N ARG A 468 -7.75 -5.90 -6.87
CA ARG A 468 -6.42 -5.59 -7.43
C ARG A 468 -5.44 -6.77 -7.54
N ARG A 469 -5.91 -8.02 -7.41
CA ARG A 469 -5.10 -9.25 -7.53
C ARG A 469 -4.26 -9.33 -8.81
N HIS A 470 -4.75 -8.71 -9.88
CA HIS A 470 -4.14 -8.66 -11.21
C HIS A 470 -3.09 -7.56 -11.40
N ALA A 471 -2.94 -6.65 -10.43
CA ALA A 471 -2.11 -5.44 -10.56
C ALA A 471 -0.75 -5.54 -9.83
N PHE A 472 -0.50 -6.64 -9.11
CA PHE A 472 0.75 -6.86 -8.38
C PHE A 472 1.82 -7.48 -9.28
N GLY A 473 2.40 -6.66 -10.16
CA GLY A 473 3.52 -7.07 -11.03
C GLY A 473 4.91 -6.93 -10.38
N ASN A 474 5.04 -6.09 -9.35
CA ASN A 474 6.27 -5.93 -8.57
C ASN A 474 6.10 -6.62 -7.21
N LEU A 475 6.75 -7.77 -7.02
CA LEU A 475 6.66 -8.55 -5.78
C LEU A 475 7.33 -7.87 -4.60
N GLU A 476 8.41 -7.10 -4.81
CA GLU A 476 9.10 -6.37 -3.76
C GLU A 476 8.21 -5.27 -3.16
N ARG A 477 7.61 -4.42 -4.01
CA ARG A 477 6.60 -3.45 -3.56
C ARG A 477 5.40 -4.12 -2.89
N THR A 478 5.03 -5.32 -3.38
CA THR A 478 3.94 -6.09 -2.79
C THR A 478 4.31 -6.57 -1.38
N ASN A 479 5.55 -7.00 -1.17
CA ASN A 479 6.09 -7.34 0.15
C ASN A 479 6.10 -6.12 1.08
N HIS A 480 6.56 -4.97 0.60
CA HIS A 480 6.51 -3.72 1.37
C HIS A 480 5.08 -3.31 1.77
N LEU A 481 4.09 -3.51 0.89
CA LEU A 481 2.69 -3.30 1.26
C LEU A 481 2.25 -4.25 2.38
N PHE A 482 2.69 -5.51 2.34
CA PHE A 482 2.38 -6.49 3.37
C PHE A 482 3.14 -6.27 4.68
N ASP A 483 4.34 -5.70 4.63
CA ASP A 483 5.06 -5.22 5.82
C ASP A 483 4.22 -4.19 6.58
N LEU A 484 3.53 -3.28 5.87
CA LEU A 484 2.61 -2.34 6.52
C LEU A 484 1.43 -3.04 7.23
N VAL A 485 0.97 -4.19 6.71
CA VAL A 485 -0.08 -4.99 7.37
C VAL A 485 0.44 -5.60 8.67
N VAL A 486 1.70 -6.05 8.68
CA VAL A 486 2.37 -6.50 9.91
C VAL A 486 2.49 -5.33 10.90
N CYS A 487 2.98 -4.17 10.45
CA CYS A 487 3.06 -2.96 11.28
C CYS A 487 1.72 -2.60 11.92
N ARG A 488 0.62 -2.71 11.16
CA ARG A 488 -0.74 -2.46 11.67
C ARG A 488 -1.19 -3.47 12.72
N ASP A 489 -0.93 -4.76 12.51
CA ASP A 489 -1.29 -5.79 13.50
C ASP A 489 -0.49 -5.65 14.82
N HIS A 490 0.66 -4.97 14.72
CA HIS A 490 1.52 -4.58 15.85
C HIS A 490 1.37 -3.13 16.29
N HIS A 491 0.25 -2.48 15.92
CA HIS A 491 -0.15 -1.16 16.43
C HIS A 491 0.83 -0.01 16.13
N ALA A 492 1.70 -0.17 15.12
CA ALA A 492 2.69 0.86 14.76
C ALA A 492 2.03 2.17 14.30
N PHE A 493 0.80 2.10 13.78
CA PHE A 493 0.05 3.25 13.29
C PHE A 493 -0.88 3.90 14.33
N ASP A 494 -0.92 3.40 15.57
CA ASP A 494 -1.72 4.01 16.64
C ASP A 494 -1.19 5.40 17.02
N ASN A 495 0.10 5.66 16.77
CA ASN A 495 0.73 6.95 16.92
C ASN A 495 1.33 7.45 15.60
N ILE A 496 0.51 8.15 14.81
CA ILE A 496 0.92 8.74 13.52
C ILE A 496 2.03 9.79 13.67
N ALA A 497 2.09 10.50 14.81
CA ALA A 497 3.16 11.47 15.05
C ALA A 497 4.52 10.77 15.14
N HIS A 498 4.58 9.66 15.88
CA HIS A 498 5.79 8.85 15.98
C HIS A 498 6.24 8.30 14.62
N VAL A 499 5.31 7.79 13.80
CA VAL A 499 5.62 7.36 12.43
C VAL A 499 6.18 8.53 11.61
N ALA A 500 5.57 9.72 11.70
CA ALA A 500 6.07 10.89 10.99
C ALA A 500 7.46 11.36 11.46
N ASP A 501 7.80 11.13 12.74
CA ASP A 501 9.12 11.39 13.31
C ASP A 501 10.16 10.40 12.75
N LEU A 502 9.85 9.11 12.73
CA LEU A 502 10.71 8.07 12.11
C LEU A 502 11.04 8.41 10.65
N LEU A 503 10.03 8.80 9.87
CA LEU A 503 10.23 9.23 8.47
C LEU A 503 11.09 10.50 8.36
N ARG A 504 11.08 11.38 9.38
CA ARG A 504 11.92 12.59 9.39
C ARG A 504 13.37 12.28 9.76
N GLU A 505 13.60 11.30 10.63
CA GLU A 505 14.94 10.84 11.01
C GLU A 505 15.66 10.15 9.86
N ASP A 506 14.96 9.26 9.14
CA ASP A 506 15.48 8.58 7.95
C ASP A 506 15.99 9.57 6.88
N VAL A 507 15.25 10.65 6.63
CA VAL A 507 15.65 11.66 5.64
C VAL A 507 16.83 12.54 6.11
N ARG A 508 17.17 12.50 7.40
CA ARG A 508 18.34 13.22 7.95
C ARG A 508 19.61 12.36 7.97
N ALA A 509 19.46 11.03 7.97
CA ALA A 509 20.55 10.07 7.83
C ALA A 509 21.10 10.09 6.39
#